data_AF-A0A8S2L4A7-F1
#
_entry.id   AF-A0A8S2L4A7-F1
#
_cell.length_a   1.000
_cell.length_b   1.000
_cell.length_c   1.000
_cell.angle_alpha   90.00
_cell.angle_beta   90.00
_cell.angle_gamma   90.00
#
_symmetry.space_group_name_H-M   'P 1'
#
loop_
_entity.id
_entity.type
_entity.pdbx_description
1 polymer ?
#
loop_
_entity_poly.entity_id
_entity_poly.type
_entity_poly.pdbx_seq_one_letter_code
_entity_poly.pdbx_strand_id
1 'polypeptide(L)' 'MAITAGTETTAKVLAWFIFYMSKYPRVQQRIRQELKEHDILMGDNAHSSLLSLETLDSLVYCDCVTKEVLRLAPVAG' A
#
# COMPACT_ATOMS: atom_id res chain seq x y z
N MET A 1 10.78 6.64 22.79
CA MET A 1 9.33 6.88 22.68
C MET A 1 8.83 7.22 21.26
N ALA A 2 9.68 7.61 20.30
CA ALA A 2 9.22 7.91 18.93
C ALA A 2 8.85 6.66 18.10
N ILE A 3 9.61 5.57 18.24
CA ILE A 3 9.37 4.31 17.51
C ILE A 3 8.03 3.66 17.87
N THR A 4 7.60 3.73 19.13
CA THR A 4 6.34 3.11 19.60
C THR A 4 5.10 3.85 19.09
N ALA A 5 5.14 5.18 19.07
CA ALA A 5 4.05 6.01 18.54
C ALA A 5 3.86 5.81 17.02
N GLY A 6 4.97 5.71 16.26
CA GLY A 6 4.92 5.45 14.82
C GLY A 6 4.51 4.01 14.47
N THR A 7 4.91 3.03 15.29
CA THR A 7 4.58 1.61 15.03
C THR A 7 3.12 1.31 15.34
N GLU A 8 2.57 1.79 16.46
CA GLU A 8 1.18 1.51 16.82
C GLU A 8 0.20 2.13 15.81
N THR A 9 0.52 3.33 15.33
CA THR A 9 -0.29 4.01 14.31
C THR A 9 -0.19 3.31 12.95
N THR A 10 1.03 2.98 12.50
CA THR A 10 1.24 2.26 11.23
C THR A 10 0.60 0.86 11.26
N ALA A 11 0.69 0.14 12.37
CA ALA A 11 0.08 -1.17 12.52
C ALA A 11 -1.46 -1.11 12.44
N LYS A 12 -2.09 -0.10 13.06
CA LYS A 12 -3.54 0.13 12.95
C LYS A 12 -3.94 0.43 11.50
N VAL A 13 -3.20 1.31 10.82
CA VAL A 13 -3.46 1.66 9.41
C VAL A 13 -3.33 0.43 8.50
N LEU A 14 -2.28 -0.39 8.69
CA LEU A 14 -2.09 -1.64 7.94
C LEU A 14 -3.21 -2.64 8.20
N ALA A 15 -3.68 -2.78 9.45
CA ALA A 15 -4.80 -3.66 9.77
C ALA A 15 -6.08 -3.21 9.06
N TRP A 16 -6.39 -1.91 9.08
CA TRP A 16 -7.52 -1.35 8.35
C TRP A 16 -7.36 -1.53 6.83
N PHE A 17 -6.16 -1.30 6.30
CA PHE A 17 -5.87 -1.50 4.89
C PHE A 17 -6.13 -2.95 4.45
N ILE A 18 -5.67 -3.94 5.21
CA ILE A 18 -5.93 -5.37 4.94
C ILE A 18 -7.43 -5.69 5.07
N PHE A 19 -8.12 -5.10 6.04
CA PHE A 19 -9.56 -5.26 6.20
C PHE A 19 -10.33 -4.70 4.99
N TYR A 20 -9.98 -3.50 4.52
CA TYR A 20 -10.58 -2.87 3.35
C TYR A 20 -10.25 -3.61 2.05
N MET A 21 -9.03 -4.12 1.89
CA MET A 21 -8.65 -5.02 0.79
C MET A 21 -9.54 -6.27 0.76
N SER A 22 -9.75 -6.89 1.93
CA SER A 22 -10.59 -8.09 2.05
C SER A 22 -12.06 -7.81 1.77
N LYS A 23 -12.55 -6.63 2.17
CA LYS A 23 -13.94 -6.19 1.93
C LYS A 23 -14.18 -5.73 0.49
N TYR A 24 -13.17 -5.16 -0.16
CA TYR A 24 -13.23 -4.59 -1.51
C TYR A 24 -12.23 -5.27 -2.45
N PRO A 25 -12.51 -6.51 -2.90
CA PRO A 25 -11.60 -7.26 -3.77
C PRO A 25 -11.33 -6.55 -5.10
N ARG A 26 -12.24 -5.68 -5.56
CA ARG A 26 -12.03 -4.83 -6.75
C ARG A 26 -10.88 -3.83 -6.57
N VAL A 27 -10.75 -3.24 -5.39
CA VAL A 27 -9.67 -2.30 -5.06
C VAL A 27 -8.34 -3.06 -5.02
N GLN A 28 -8.31 -4.23 -4.37
CA GLN A 28 -7.14 -5.10 -4.35
C GLN A 28 -6.71 -5.54 -5.75
N GLN A 29 -7.65 -5.89 -6.63
CA GLN A 29 -7.36 -6.23 -8.01
C GLN A 29 -6.76 -5.05 -8.79
N ARG A 30 -7.30 -3.84 -8.59
CA ARG A 30 -6.79 -2.65 -9.27
C ARG A 30 -5.39 -2.27 -8.80
N ILE A 31 -5.10 -2.37 -7.50
CA ILE A 31 -3.74 -2.22 -6.96
C ILE A 31 -2.81 -3.27 -7.58
N ARG A 32 -3.21 -4.54 -7.61
CA ARG A 32 -2.40 -5.60 -8.25
C ARG A 32 -2.19 -5.38 -9.75
N GLN A 33 -3.15 -4.80 -10.44
CA GLN A 33 -3.00 -4.44 -11.86
C GLN A 33 -1.97 -3.32 -12.01
N GLU A 34 -2.09 -2.25 -11.23
CA GLU A 34 -1.12 -1.15 -11.21
C GLU A 34 0.30 -1.67 -10.91
N LEU A 35 0.46 -2.54 -9.90
CA LEU A 35 1.75 -3.15 -9.59
C LEU A 35 2.28 -4.06 -10.71
N LYS A 36 1.42 -4.68 -11.51
CA LYS A 36 1.84 -5.47 -12.69
C LYS A 36 2.22 -4.58 -13.87
N GLU A 37 1.49 -3.48 -14.07
CA GLU A 37 1.80 -2.48 -15.11
C GLU A 37 3.16 -1.82 -14.85
N HIS A 38 3.54 -1.66 -13.58
CA HIS A 38 4.85 -1.15 -13.17
C HIS A 38 5.93 -2.23 -13.00
N ASP A 39 5.71 -3.45 -13.50
CA ASP A 39 6.67 -4.58 -13.47
C ASP A 39 7.05 -5.10 -12.06
N ILE A 40 6.43 -4.56 -11.00
CA ILE A 40 6.77 -4.87 -9.60
C ILE A 40 6.42 -6.31 -9.23
N LEU A 41 5.44 -6.90 -9.92
CA LEU A 41 4.93 -8.26 -9.66
C LEU A 41 5.29 -9.28 -10.74
N MET A 42 6.20 -8.98 -11.68
CA MET A 42 6.50 -9.95 -12.75
C MET A 42 7.14 -11.21 -12.17
N GLY A 43 6.47 -12.33 -12.44
CA GLY A 43 6.92 -13.66 -12.09
C GLY A 43 8.15 -14.06 -12.90
N ASP A 44 9.01 -14.83 -12.24
CA ASP A 44 10.11 -15.63 -12.77
C ASP A 44 11.44 -14.95 -13.13
N ASN A 45 11.49 -13.66 -13.48
CA ASN A 45 12.79 -13.00 -13.71
C ASN A 45 13.26 -12.25 -12.45
N ALA A 46 13.79 -13.04 -11.51
CA ALA A 46 14.38 -12.62 -10.24
C ALA A 46 15.67 -11.78 -10.39
N HIS A 47 15.62 -10.70 -11.17
CA HIS A 47 16.46 -9.55 -10.92
C HIS A 47 15.59 -8.58 -10.16
N SER A 48 15.87 -8.47 -8.86
CA SER A 48 15.49 -7.39 -7.98
C SER A 48 15.53 -6.06 -8.72
N SER A 49 14.47 -5.71 -9.44
CA SER A 49 14.29 -4.35 -9.95
C SER A 49 14.09 -3.57 -8.67
N LEU A 50 15.20 -2.98 -8.22
CA LEU A 50 15.25 -2.12 -7.05
C LEU A 50 14.00 -1.27 -7.12
N LEU A 51 13.13 -1.41 -6.11
CA LEU A 51 11.92 -0.62 -5.95
C LEU A 51 12.37 0.84 -5.99
N SER A 52 12.41 1.41 -7.19
CA SER A 52 13.02 2.72 -7.38
C SER A 52 12.00 3.73 -6.88
N LEU A 53 12.46 4.81 -6.28
CA LEU A 53 11.56 5.83 -5.72
C LEU A 53 10.64 6.39 -6.79
N GLU A 54 11.10 6.45 -8.04
CA GLU A 54 10.30 6.80 -9.22
C GLU A 54 9.16 5.81 -9.51
N THR A 55 9.39 4.50 -9.32
CA THR A 55 8.36 3.46 -9.44
C THR A 55 7.38 3.51 -8.28
N LEU A 56 7.84 3.90 -7.09
CA LEU A 56 6.97 4.09 -5.93
C LEU A 56 6.08 5.33 -6.11
N ASP A 57 6.63 6.42 -6.66
CA ASP A 57 5.88 7.65 -6.97
C ASP A 57 4.84 7.43 -8.08
N SER A 58 5.11 6.53 -9.03
CA SER A 58 4.16 6.20 -10.10
C SER A 58 2.95 5.40 -9.63
N LEU A 59 2.95 4.83 -8.41
CA LEU A 59 1.84 4.08 -7.83
C LEU A 59 0.72 4.99 -7.30
N VAL A 60 0.15 5.80 -8.19
CA VAL A 60 -0.84 6.83 -7.84
C VAL A 60 -2.08 6.22 -7.19
N TYR A 61 -2.57 5.06 -7.66
CA TYR A 61 -3.74 4.43 -7.06
C TYR A 61 -3.42 3.86 -5.68
N CYS A 62 -2.25 3.26 -5.49
CA CYS A 62 -1.81 2.78 -4.17
C CYS A 62 -1.74 3.91 -3.14
N ASP A 63 -1.19 5.07 -3.53
CA ASP A 63 -1.13 6.27 -2.70
C ASP A 63 -2.54 6.81 -2.38
N CYS A 64 -3.43 6.86 -3.37
CA CYS A 64 -4.82 7.25 -3.16
C CYS A 64 -5.56 6.32 -2.17
N VAL A 65 -5.33 5.01 -2.26
CA VAL A 65 -5.94 4.05 -1.33
C VAL A 65 -5.35 4.21 0.07
N THR A 66 -4.05 4.45 0.19
CA THR A 66 -3.42 4.72 1.49
C THR A 66 -3.99 5.98 2.14
N LYS A 67 -4.14 7.06 1.38
CA LYS A 67 -4.81 8.29 1.82
C LYS A 67 -6.26 8.05 2.23
N GLU A 68 -6.99 7.24 1.47
CA GLU A 68 -8.39 6.92 1.79
C GLU A 68 -8.50 6.08 3.08
N VAL A 69 -7.60 5.12 3.29
CA VAL A 69 -7.54 4.36 4.54
C VAL A 69 -7.20 5.27 5.73
N LEU A 70 -6.28 6.21 5.56
CA LEU A 70 -5.97 7.22 6.58
C LEU A 70 -7.15 8.17 6.85
N ARG A 71 -7.97 8.48 5.85
CA ARG A 71 -9.21 9.27 6.00
C ARG A 71 -10.27 8.51 6.80
N LEU A 72 -10.41 7.20 6.54
CA LEU A 72 -11.40 6.34 7.19
C LEU A 72 -10.97 5.92 8.60
N ALA A 73 -9.68 5.75 8.81
CA ALA A 73 -9.06 5.41 10.09
C ALA A 73 -8.05 6.50 10.48
N PRO A 74 -8.51 7.68 10.94
CA PRO A 74 -7.63 8.71 11.43
C PRO A 74 -6.87 8.16 12.63
N VAL A 75 -5.57 7.98 12.45
CA VAL A 75 -4.68 7.46 13.50
C VAL A 75 -4.15 8.58 14.40
N ALA A 76 -4.57 9.82 14.12
CA ALA A 76 -4.35 10.99 14.96
C ALA A 76 -5.32 10.95 16.15
N GLY A 77 -4.87 10.31 17.23
CA GLY A 77 -5.46 10.35 18.57
C GLY A 77 -4.36 10.14 19.59
#